data_AF-A0A1W9PQ55-F1
#
_entry.id   AF-A0A1W9PQ55-F1
#
_cell.length_a   1.000
_cell.length_b   1.000
_cell.length_c   1.000
_cell.angle_alpha   90.00
_cell.angle_beta   90.00
_cell.angle_gamma   90.00
#
_symmetry.space_group_name_H-M   'P 1'
#
loop_
_entity.id
_entity.type
_entity.pdbx_description
1 polymer ?
#
loop_
_entity_poly.entity_id
_entity_poly.type
_entity_poly.pdbx_seq_one_letter_code
_entity_poly.pdbx_strand_id
1 'polypeptide(L)'
;MPDLVPTLGVVAAFAKGRTVIRNVAHLKEKESDRLSAVAAELSKMGIDVAMTGSGLEIVGGKPYGTEIETYDDHRIAMSFAVAGLVIPGIVIRNEQCVAKSFPNFWEVFESLYGD
;
A
#
# COMPACT_ATOMS: atom_id res chain seq x y z
N MET A 1 14.92 4.61 -5.48
CA MET A 1 14.36 4.17 -4.19
C MET A 1 13.05 3.41 -4.45
N PRO A 2 13.14 2.17 -4.99
CA PRO A 2 11.96 1.39 -5.43
C PRO A 2 10.98 1.08 -4.29
N ASP A 3 11.52 0.86 -3.11
CA ASP A 3 10.82 0.14 -2.06
C ASP A 3 9.82 0.99 -1.27
N LEU A 4 9.84 2.31 -1.47
CA LEU A 4 8.95 3.25 -0.77
C LEU A 4 7.67 3.57 -1.52
N VAL A 5 7.52 3.16 -2.79
CA VAL A 5 6.34 3.51 -3.60
C VAL A 5 5.04 2.97 -2.99
N PRO A 6 4.96 1.74 -2.47
CA PRO A 6 3.75 1.28 -1.78
C PRO A 6 3.35 2.17 -0.60
N THR A 7 4.28 2.46 0.31
CA THR A 7 4.00 3.32 1.47
C THR A 7 3.65 4.74 1.04
N LEU A 8 4.36 5.32 0.07
CA LEU A 8 4.04 6.65 -0.45
C LEU A 8 2.66 6.69 -1.12
N GLY A 9 2.27 5.62 -1.81
CA GLY A 9 0.94 5.49 -2.40
C GLY A 9 -0.15 5.50 -1.34
N VAL A 10 0.03 4.73 -0.27
CA VAL A 10 -0.89 4.74 0.88
C VAL A 10 -0.96 6.11 1.54
N VAL A 11 0.17 6.78 1.79
CA VAL A 11 0.17 8.15 2.34
C VAL A 11 -0.55 9.14 1.41
N ALA A 12 -0.32 9.03 0.09
CA ALA A 12 -0.95 9.88 -0.91
C ALA A 12 -2.48 9.74 -0.94
N ALA A 13 -3.03 8.57 -0.60
CA ALA A 13 -4.47 8.34 -0.50
C ALA A 13 -5.17 9.29 0.50
N PHE A 14 -4.45 9.72 1.54
CA PHE A 14 -4.97 10.61 2.59
C PHE A 14 -4.57 12.08 2.37
N ALA A 15 -3.76 12.38 1.36
CA ALA A 15 -3.28 13.73 1.11
C ALA A 15 -4.34 14.62 0.47
N LYS A 16 -4.25 15.94 0.69
CA LYS A 16 -5.08 16.90 -0.05
C LYS A 16 -4.49 17.10 -1.46
N GLY A 17 -5.26 16.77 -2.49
CA GLY A 17 -4.91 17.04 -3.89
C GLY A 17 -4.30 15.83 -4.60
N ARG A 18 -3.47 16.10 -5.61
CA ARG A 18 -2.90 15.07 -6.49
C ARG A 18 -1.42 14.88 -6.24
N THR A 19 -1.03 13.62 -5.99
CA THR A 19 0.36 13.16 -5.94
C THR A 19 0.72 12.46 -7.25
N VAL A 20 1.90 12.77 -7.80
CA VAL A 20 2.39 12.14 -9.04
C VAL A 20 3.75 11.50 -8.77
N ILE A 21 3.81 10.19 -8.86
CA ILE A 21 5.01 9.38 -8.70
C ILE A 21 5.51 9.00 -10.11
N ARG A 22 6.73 9.40 -10.48
CA ARG A 22 7.31 9.18 -11.81
C ARG A 22 8.61 8.38 -11.74
N ASN A 23 9.04 7.84 -12.89
CA ASN A 23 10.32 7.16 -13.07
C ASN A 23 10.48 5.88 -12.21
N VAL A 24 9.38 5.16 -12.03
CA VAL A 24 9.31 3.94 -11.20
C VAL A 24 8.84 2.71 -11.99
N ALA A 25 8.96 2.73 -13.32
CA ALA A 25 8.56 1.62 -14.21
C ALA A 25 9.19 0.26 -13.82
N HIS A 26 10.43 0.28 -13.31
CA HIS A 26 11.18 -0.89 -12.84
C HIS A 26 10.52 -1.63 -11.64
N LEU A 27 9.45 -1.07 -11.06
CA LEU A 27 8.68 -1.73 -10.01
C LEU A 27 7.76 -2.84 -10.49
N LYS A 28 7.51 -2.92 -11.81
CA LYS A 28 6.76 -4.03 -12.41
C LYS A 28 7.48 -5.38 -12.31
N GLU A 29 8.81 -5.35 -12.15
CA GLU A 29 9.69 -6.53 -12.16
C GLU A 29 10.18 -6.91 -10.75
N LYS A 30 9.49 -6.46 -9.69
CA LYS A 30 9.86 -6.80 -8.31
C LYS A 30 9.18 -8.09 -7.88
N GLU A 31 9.06 -8.32 -6.58
CA GLU A 31 8.42 -9.52 -6.02
C GLU A 31 6.99 -9.70 -6.54
N SER A 32 6.33 -8.57 -6.78
CA SER A 32 5.10 -8.44 -7.55
C SER A 32 5.24 -7.28 -8.56
N ASP A 33 4.25 -7.14 -9.45
CA ASP A 33 4.03 -5.86 -10.12
C ASP A 33 3.46 -4.87 -9.11
N ARG A 34 4.35 -4.20 -8.39
CA ARG A 34 3.99 -3.27 -7.30
C ARG A 34 3.20 -2.06 -7.77
N LEU A 35 3.34 -1.65 -9.04
CA LEU A 35 2.55 -0.52 -9.55
C LEU A 35 1.09 -0.95 -9.71
N SER A 36 0.89 -2.13 -10.31
CA SER A 36 -0.43 -2.72 -10.49
C SER A 36 -1.08 -3.04 -9.13
N ALA A 37 -0.33 -3.61 -8.19
CA ALA A 37 -0.83 -3.90 -6.85
C ALA A 37 -1.28 -2.62 -6.12
N VAL A 38 -0.43 -1.60 -6.04
CA VAL A 38 -0.78 -0.35 -5.35
C VAL A 38 -1.99 0.32 -6.01
N ALA A 39 -2.06 0.38 -7.33
CA ALA A 39 -3.20 0.96 -8.03
C ALA A 39 -4.50 0.19 -7.78
N ALA A 40 -4.45 -1.15 -7.83
CA ALA A 40 -5.60 -2.00 -7.58
C ALA A 40 -6.13 -1.84 -6.14
N GLU A 41 -5.25 -1.94 -5.16
CA GLU A 41 -5.63 -1.91 -3.74
C GLU A 41 -6.09 -0.51 -3.31
N LEU A 42 -5.47 0.57 -3.80
CA LEU A 42 -5.98 1.95 -3.59
C LEU A 42 -7.35 2.16 -4.24
N SER A 43 -7.58 1.62 -5.44
CA SER A 43 -8.88 1.70 -6.11
C SER A 43 -9.98 0.99 -5.29
N LYS A 44 -9.68 -0.17 -4.70
CA LYS A 44 -10.60 -0.89 -3.81
C LYS A 44 -10.94 -0.10 -2.55
N MET A 45 -10.03 0.74 -2.07
CA MET A 45 -10.26 1.67 -0.95
C MET A 45 -11.05 2.92 -1.37
N GLY A 46 -11.45 3.05 -2.65
CA GLY A 46 -12.20 4.19 -3.17
C GLY A 46 -11.36 5.41 -3.56
N ILE A 47 -10.05 5.23 -3.73
CA ILE A 47 -9.14 6.30 -4.14
C ILE A 47 -9.04 6.35 -5.66
N ASP A 48 -9.09 7.56 -6.21
CA ASP A 48 -8.84 7.77 -7.63
C ASP A 48 -7.33 7.68 -7.89
N VAL A 49 -6.95 6.59 -8.57
CA VAL A 49 -5.57 6.29 -8.92
C VAL A 49 -5.49 5.83 -10.37
N ALA A 50 -4.51 6.37 -11.09
CA ALA A 50 -4.20 5.98 -12.46
C ALA A 50 -2.74 5.55 -12.57
N MET A 51 -2.50 4.42 -13.23
CA MET A 51 -1.17 4.07 -13.68
C MET A 51 -0.80 4.89 -14.91
N THR A 52 0.41 5.42 -14.91
CA THR A 52 1.05 5.99 -16.10
C THR A 52 2.05 5.00 -16.67
N GLY A 53 2.58 5.25 -17.87
CA GLY A 53 3.61 4.39 -18.47
C GLY A 53 4.85 4.18 -17.57
N SER A 54 5.12 5.09 -16.62
CA SER A 54 6.29 5.04 -15.75
C SER A 54 6.02 5.29 -14.26
N GLY A 55 4.76 5.23 -13.80
CA GLY A 55 4.44 5.44 -12.38
C GLY A 55 2.95 5.56 -12.07
N LEU A 56 2.58 6.39 -11.09
CA LEU A 56 1.23 6.50 -10.54
C LEU A 56 0.82 7.98 -10.40
N GLU A 57 -0.45 8.27 -10.69
CA GLU A 57 -1.14 9.51 -10.29
C GLU A 57 -2.22 9.14 -9.28
N ILE A 58 -2.19 9.75 -8.09
CA ILE A 58 -3.11 9.44 -6.99
C ILE A 58 -3.77 10.74 -6.56
N VAL A 59 -5.09 10.80 -6.58
CA VAL A 59 -5.88 11.92 -6.03
C VAL A 59 -6.37 11.51 -4.65
N GLY A 60 -5.81 12.14 -3.62
CA GLY A 60 -6.16 11.81 -2.25
C GLY A 60 -7.59 12.22 -1.89
N GLY A 61 -8.18 11.50 -0.94
CA GLY A 61 -9.59 11.59 -0.61
C GLY A 61 -9.93 10.97 0.75
N LYS A 62 -11.06 10.27 0.81
CA LYS A 62 -11.55 9.58 2.01
C LYS A 62 -11.59 8.07 1.73
N PRO A 63 -10.48 7.36 1.94
CA PRO A 63 -10.47 5.91 1.74
C PRO A 63 -11.39 5.20 2.73
N TYR A 64 -11.88 4.02 2.35
CA TYR A 64 -12.64 3.12 3.22
C TYR A 64 -11.99 1.75 3.33
N GLY A 65 -12.32 1.02 4.40
CA GLY A 65 -11.77 -0.31 4.67
C GLY A 65 -12.15 -1.34 3.61
N THR A 66 -11.23 -2.24 3.30
CA THR A 66 -11.39 -3.32 2.33
C THR A 66 -10.39 -4.45 2.62
N GLU A 67 -10.59 -5.61 1.99
CA GLU A 67 -9.59 -6.68 1.96
C GLU A 67 -8.48 -6.34 0.98
N ILE A 68 -7.23 -6.46 1.43
CA ILE A 68 -6.03 -6.13 0.69
C ILE A 68 -5.33 -7.41 0.25
N GLU A 69 -5.18 -7.60 -1.05
CA GLU A 69 -4.35 -8.67 -1.60
C GLU A 69 -2.88 -8.26 -1.57
N THR A 70 -2.01 -9.15 -1.06
CA THR A 70 -0.60 -8.83 -0.86
C THR A 70 0.30 -9.23 -2.01
N TYR A 71 -0.19 -10.08 -2.92
CA TYR A 71 0.59 -10.57 -4.06
C TYR A 71 1.92 -11.22 -3.66
N ASP A 72 1.95 -11.84 -2.46
CA ASP A 72 3.16 -12.39 -1.82
C ASP A 72 4.29 -11.35 -1.62
N ASP A 73 3.93 -10.06 -1.58
CA ASP A 73 4.86 -8.95 -1.42
C ASP A 73 4.70 -8.32 -0.03
N HIS A 74 5.70 -8.58 0.81
CA HIS A 74 5.77 -8.07 2.18
C HIS A 74 5.58 -6.55 2.26
N ARG A 75 5.97 -5.80 1.22
CA ARG A 75 5.84 -4.33 1.24
C ARG A 75 4.42 -3.89 0.96
N ILE A 76 3.67 -4.60 0.13
CA ILE A 76 2.24 -4.33 -0.03
C ILE A 76 1.53 -4.58 1.30
N ALA A 77 1.79 -5.72 1.94
CA ALA A 77 1.22 -6.06 3.25
C ALA A 77 1.49 -4.98 4.30
N MET A 78 2.76 -4.63 4.54
CA MET A 78 3.13 -3.64 5.55
C MET A 78 2.60 -2.25 5.23
N SER A 79 2.67 -1.82 3.96
CA SER A 79 2.22 -0.47 3.58
C SER A 79 0.72 -0.28 3.78
N PHE A 80 -0.10 -1.25 3.37
CA PHE A 80 -1.54 -1.15 3.51
C PHE A 80 -2.01 -1.41 4.94
N ALA A 81 -1.28 -2.19 5.74
CA ALA A 81 -1.56 -2.32 7.17
C ALA A 81 -1.60 -0.95 7.85
N VAL A 82 -0.66 -0.05 7.53
CA VAL A 82 -0.62 1.32 8.08
C VAL A 82 -1.90 2.11 7.82
N ALA A 83 -2.61 1.87 6.70
CA ALA A 83 -3.90 2.51 6.47
C ALA A 83 -4.94 2.13 7.54
N GLY A 84 -4.87 0.89 8.05
CA GLY A 84 -5.72 0.37 9.11
C GLY A 84 -5.58 1.09 10.45
N LEU A 85 -4.48 1.83 10.67
CA LEU A 85 -4.34 2.71 11.85
C LEU A 85 -5.25 3.94 11.80
N VAL A 86 -5.71 4.31 10.60
CA VAL A 86 -6.51 5.53 10.37
C VAL A 86 -7.96 5.20 10.05
N ILE A 87 -8.21 4.09 9.35
CA ILE A 87 -9.55 3.67 8.95
C ILE A 87 -9.84 2.24 9.40
N PRO A 88 -11.05 1.95 9.90
CA PRO A 88 -11.43 0.59 10.25
C PRO A 88 -11.65 -0.26 8.99
N GLY A 89 -11.56 -1.58 9.14
CA GLY A 89 -11.96 -2.55 8.12
C GLY A 89 -10.92 -2.86 7.05
N ILE A 90 -9.66 -2.46 7.24
CA ILE A 90 -8.54 -2.98 6.44
C ILE A 90 -8.20 -4.41 6.91
N VAL A 91 -8.21 -5.37 6.00
CA VAL A 91 -7.87 -6.77 6.27
C VAL A 91 -6.77 -7.19 5.31
N ILE A 92 -5.60 -7.59 5.84
CA ILE A 92 -4.43 -7.96 5.01
C ILE A 92 -4.46 -9.47 4.72
N ARG A 93 -4.48 -9.86 3.44
CA ARG A 93 -4.46 -11.27 3.03
C ARG A 93 -3.04 -11.81 2.97
N ASN A 94 -2.85 -13.09 3.32
CA ASN A 94 -1.51 -13.70 3.37
C ASN A 94 -0.51 -12.85 4.18
N GLU A 95 -0.96 -12.37 5.35
CA GLU A 95 -0.21 -11.44 6.20
C GLU A 95 1.16 -11.98 6.66
N GLN A 96 1.36 -13.30 6.60
CA GLN A 96 2.61 -13.96 6.94
C GLN A 96 3.77 -13.60 5.99
N CYS A 97 3.49 -13.09 4.79
CA CYS A 97 4.52 -12.71 3.82
C CYS A 97 5.48 -11.63 4.35
N VAL A 98 5.07 -10.84 5.35
CA VAL A 98 5.93 -9.82 6.00
C VAL A 98 7.21 -10.41 6.59
N ALA A 99 7.17 -11.68 7.02
CA ALA A 99 8.28 -12.35 7.69
C ALA A 99 9.53 -12.51 6.81
N LYS A 100 9.39 -12.34 5.49
CA LYS A 100 10.51 -12.27 4.54
C LYS A 100 11.52 -11.17 4.87
N SER A 101 11.07 -10.08 5.48
CA SER A 101 11.93 -8.93 5.81
C SER A 101 11.76 -8.41 7.24
N PHE A 102 10.60 -8.64 7.86
CA PHE A 102 10.27 -8.15 9.18
C PHE A 102 9.42 -9.20 9.94
N PRO A 103 10.05 -10.27 10.46
CA PRO A 103 9.37 -11.39 11.12
C PRO A 103 8.40 -11.01 12.24
N ASN A 104 8.74 -10.01 13.04
CA ASN A 104 7.94 -9.53 14.16
C ASN A 104 7.12 -8.27 13.82
N PHE A 105 6.84 -8.02 12.53
CA PHE A 105 6.09 -6.83 12.11
C PHE A 105 4.75 -6.69 12.84
N TRP A 106 3.96 -7.76 12.92
CA TRP A 106 2.63 -7.70 13.52
C TRP A 106 2.66 -7.42 15.03
N GLU A 107 3.63 -7.96 15.75
CA GLU A 107 3.85 -7.66 17.18
C GLU A 107 4.16 -6.17 17.38
N VAL A 108 5.05 -5.62 16.54
CA VAL A 108 5.40 -4.19 16.57
C VAL A 108 4.21 -3.34 16.15
N PHE A 109 3.48 -3.75 15.12
CA PHE A 109 2.33 -3.04 14.60
C PHE A 109 1.21 -2.95 15.64
N GLU A 110 0.88 -4.07 16.30
CA GLU A 110 -0.09 -4.13 17.39
C GLU A 110 0.28 -3.19 18.54
N SER A 111 1.57 -3.08 18.89
CA SER A 111 2.02 -2.14 19.92
C SER A 111 1.77 -0.66 19.63
N LEU A 112 1.38 -0.31 18.40
CA LEU A 112 1.04 1.07 18.02
C LEU A 112 -0.42 1.46 18.34
N TYR A 113 -1.31 0.48 18.57
CA TYR A 113 -2.75 0.73 18.77
C TYR A 113 -3.45 -0.23 19.75
N GLY A 114 -2.77 -1.28 20.23
CA GLY A 114 -3.24 -2.15 21.30
C GLY A 114 -2.90 -1.53 22.66
N ASP A 115 -3.93 -1.25 23.45
CA ASP A 115 -3.95 -0.60 24.78
C ASP A 115 -3.02 0.60 25.02
#